data_AF-A0A7I0HN65-F1
#
_entry.id   AF-A0A7I0HN65-F1
#
_cell.length_a   1.000
_cell.length_b   1.000
_cell.length_c   1.000
_cell.angle_alpha   90.00
_cell.angle_beta   90.00
_cell.angle_gamma   90.00
#
_symmetry.space_group_name_H-M   'P 1'
#
loop_
_entity.id
_entity.type
_entity.pdbx_description
1 polymer ?
#
loop_
_entity_poly.entity_id
_entity_poly.type
_entity_poly.pdbx_seq_one_letter_code
_entity_poly.pdbx_strand_id
1 'polypeptide(L)'
;MNPVKLFLFSLILVTFSLDAVDQTTWAKADQLLKKQDFLSAFKLSENIIQSDPKDSFGWWLRLSSSSQLANKKGKWPEECLNSAKGHAELVPEEEPSSFTTAIWCLNQDGRYTDMVSLIPKVIPYSQKKIGNGNYGLLINVLTITYMKLNERIKAREILYTGLTQLSGTEGAMMTGYNVGELFYDSDISMSEREKWHSLFQNNLFKENISNPLIPSIAWNTSLLTDEYVNRGKYNFAYDTISMMYPEMDPHVSGFWNFLRDQMLIKYIALKFKTKKTKEEPRRKLKMMFLVIPKTRLSEPLPNKIKQYQNIDTELSEKALSDLLLSFIYFRDSFEEITNGIHWDYDIIRTNSEIQTTNFTDESFRFVMQPSIESIKPTLSQEILDQIKTSDGVIVVWPGTKQPEGVLITNGGGTEWNYGTNSDPEIRLTIISDSNKTLASGNHANHPIFIYHELFHVLEWAYHKSNFPKKEHPYMRKNDWPRDYQGNTEWDFYSETFNKRMMTEDRMDRLYWLGRKEGFYGIQVKEEKK
;
A
#
# COMPACT_ATOMS: atom_id res chain seq x y z
N MET A 1 15.42 -9.87 -0.18
CA MET A 1 15.63 -9.03 -1.38
C MET A 1 16.67 -9.70 -2.26
N ASN A 2 16.22 -10.44 -3.28
CA ASN A 2 17.10 -11.01 -4.30
C ASN A 2 17.16 -10.02 -5.48
N PRO A 3 18.35 -9.65 -5.98
CA PRO A 3 18.42 -8.97 -7.26
C PRO A 3 18.10 -10.02 -8.32
N VAL A 4 16.87 -10.02 -8.82
CA VAL A 4 16.56 -10.74 -10.06
C VAL A 4 17.41 -10.09 -11.13
N LYS A 5 18.50 -10.78 -11.51
CA LYS A 5 19.28 -10.46 -12.70
C LYS A 5 18.31 -10.54 -13.89
N LEU A 6 17.78 -9.40 -14.32
CA LEU A 6 17.15 -9.28 -15.62
C LEU A 6 18.22 -9.58 -16.66
N PHE A 7 18.27 -10.83 -17.11
CA PHE A 7 19.00 -11.19 -18.32
C PHE A 7 18.24 -10.57 -19.49
N LEU A 8 18.75 -9.45 -20.00
CA LEU A 8 18.41 -8.90 -21.31
C LEU A 8 18.89 -9.89 -22.38
N PHE A 9 18.10 -10.93 -22.64
CA PHE A 9 18.19 -11.68 -23.89
C PHE A 9 17.10 -11.18 -24.83
N SER A 10 17.42 -10.13 -25.58
CA SER A 10 16.65 -9.71 -26.73
C SER A 10 17.58 -9.64 -27.94
N LEU A 11 17.98 -10.81 -28.45
CA LEU A 11 18.45 -10.90 -29.83
C LEU A 11 17.19 -10.80 -30.71
N ILE A 12 16.87 -9.60 -31.18
CA ILE A 12 15.91 -9.44 -32.28
C ILE A 12 16.68 -9.88 -33.53
N LEU A 13 16.51 -11.14 -33.93
CA LEU A 13 16.96 -11.62 -35.23
C LEU A 13 16.02 -11.04 -36.29
N VAL A 14 16.41 -9.93 -36.89
CA VAL A 14 15.75 -9.37 -38.06
C VAL A 14 16.10 -10.23 -39.26
N THR A 15 15.11 -10.85 -39.91
CA THR A 15 15.29 -11.60 -41.16
C THR A 15 14.86 -10.75 -42.36
N PHE A 16 15.72 -9.84 -42.83
CA PHE A 16 15.65 -9.26 -44.18
C PHE A 16 17.06 -8.93 -44.70
N SER A 17 17.21 -8.92 -46.03
CA SER A 17 18.49 -8.81 -46.74
C SER A 17 19.18 -7.48 -46.42
N LEU A 18 20.21 -7.56 -45.58
CA LEU A 18 21.22 -6.52 -45.40
C LEU A 18 22.08 -6.47 -46.67
N ASP A 19 21.53 -5.93 -47.74
CA ASP A 19 22.24 -5.70 -49.00
C ASP A 19 23.24 -4.55 -48.79
N ALA A 20 24.49 -4.87 -48.41
CA ALA A 20 25.71 -4.07 -48.70
C ALA A 20 27.01 -4.57 -48.02
N VAL A 21 27.04 -5.64 -47.24
CA VAL A 21 28.28 -6.04 -46.50
C VAL A 21 28.83 -7.37 -46.98
N ASP A 22 30.15 -7.41 -47.24
CA ASP A 22 30.81 -8.62 -47.66
C ASP A 22 30.69 -9.73 -46.59
N GLN A 23 30.57 -10.98 -47.06
CA GLN A 23 30.31 -12.13 -46.19
C GLN A 23 31.36 -12.31 -45.09
N THR A 24 32.59 -11.83 -45.30
CA THR A 24 33.69 -11.90 -44.32
C THR A 24 33.45 -10.94 -43.17
N THR A 25 33.06 -9.70 -43.47
CA THR A 25 32.73 -8.69 -42.45
C THR A 25 31.51 -9.10 -41.64
N TRP A 26 30.48 -9.64 -42.29
CA TRP A 26 29.31 -10.17 -41.59
C TRP A 26 29.66 -11.33 -40.65
N ALA A 27 30.42 -12.32 -41.14
CA ALA A 27 30.85 -13.47 -40.33
C ALA A 27 31.71 -13.04 -39.13
N LYS A 28 32.58 -12.03 -39.31
CA LYS A 28 33.38 -11.45 -38.24
C LYS A 28 32.50 -10.78 -37.18
N ALA A 29 31.52 -9.98 -37.60
CA ALA A 29 30.58 -9.33 -36.69
C ALA A 29 29.77 -10.36 -35.87
N ASP A 30 29.22 -11.37 -36.53
CA ASP A 30 28.48 -12.47 -35.88
C ASP A 30 29.34 -13.21 -34.86
N GLN A 31 30.60 -13.51 -35.20
CA GLN A 31 31.54 -14.14 -34.27
C GLN A 31 31.80 -13.28 -33.03
N LEU A 32 31.95 -11.96 -33.19
CA LEU A 32 32.16 -11.03 -32.07
C LEU A 32 30.93 -10.96 -31.16
N LEU A 33 29.73 -10.85 -31.74
CA LEU A 33 28.48 -10.82 -30.97
C LEU A 33 28.24 -12.13 -30.21
N LYS A 34 28.48 -13.29 -30.84
CA LYS A 34 28.37 -14.61 -30.18
C LYS A 34 29.37 -14.79 -29.04
N LYS A 35 30.57 -14.22 -29.16
CA LYS A 35 31.59 -14.19 -28.10
C LYS A 35 31.31 -13.13 -27.03
N GLN A 36 30.27 -12.31 -27.19
CA GLN A 36 29.97 -11.15 -26.33
C GLN A 36 31.12 -10.12 -26.28
N ASP A 37 31.96 -10.07 -27.31
CA ASP A 37 32.99 -9.04 -27.46
C ASP A 37 32.40 -7.77 -28.10
N PHE A 38 31.51 -7.14 -27.35
CA PHE A 38 30.75 -5.98 -27.81
C PHE A 38 31.63 -4.76 -28.06
N LEU A 39 32.76 -4.63 -27.36
CA LEU A 39 33.67 -3.51 -27.58
C LEU A 39 34.37 -3.62 -28.93
N SER A 40 34.83 -4.82 -29.30
CA SER A 40 35.40 -5.05 -30.63
C SER A 40 34.34 -4.98 -31.73
N ALA A 41 33.11 -5.44 -31.48
CA ALA A 41 31.99 -5.29 -32.41
C ALA A 41 31.66 -3.80 -32.66
N PHE A 42 31.68 -2.97 -31.62
CA PHE A 42 31.50 -1.53 -31.73
C PHE A 42 32.62 -0.88 -32.57
N LYS A 43 33.89 -1.22 -32.32
CA LYS A 43 35.01 -0.73 -33.13
C LYS A 43 34.92 -1.17 -34.60
N LEU A 44 34.44 -2.39 -34.85
CA LEU A 44 34.20 -2.86 -36.22
C LEU A 44 33.14 -2.00 -36.90
N SER A 45 32.03 -1.69 -36.21
CA SER A 45 30.99 -0.80 -36.73
C SER A 45 31.51 0.62 -37.00
N GLU A 46 32.40 1.15 -36.17
CA GLU A 46 33.06 2.44 -36.38
C GLU A 46 33.81 2.49 -37.71
N ASN A 47 34.60 1.46 -38.00
CA ASN A 47 35.37 1.39 -39.23
C ASN A 47 34.46 1.29 -40.47
N ILE A 48 33.34 0.56 -40.37
CA ILE A 48 32.36 0.43 -41.45
C ILE A 48 31.72 1.80 -41.71
N ILE A 49 31.15 2.44 -40.67
CA ILE A 49 30.48 3.75 -40.79
C ILE A 49 31.44 4.85 -41.24
N GLN A 50 32.70 4.82 -40.81
CA GLN A 50 33.72 5.77 -41.26
C GLN A 50 34.02 5.61 -42.76
N SER A 51 33.97 4.38 -43.28
CA SER A 51 34.21 4.08 -44.70
C SER A 51 32.97 4.38 -45.55
N ASP A 52 31.78 4.05 -45.05
CA ASP A 52 30.49 4.39 -45.64
C ASP A 52 29.47 4.78 -44.57
N PRO A 53 29.20 6.08 -44.39
CA PRO A 53 28.22 6.57 -43.43
C PRO A 53 26.78 6.13 -43.71
N LYS A 54 26.47 5.64 -44.92
CA LYS A 54 25.13 5.17 -45.31
C LYS A 54 24.95 3.66 -45.16
N ASP A 55 25.96 2.95 -44.65
CA ASP A 55 25.89 1.51 -44.42
C ASP A 55 24.95 1.18 -43.24
N SER A 56 23.76 0.65 -43.55
CA SER A 56 22.75 0.31 -42.56
C SER A 56 23.18 -0.82 -41.62
N PHE A 57 24.00 -1.77 -42.09
CA PHE A 57 24.54 -2.85 -41.27
C PHE A 57 25.55 -2.31 -40.25
N GLY A 58 26.41 -1.37 -40.65
CA GLY A 58 27.32 -0.67 -39.77
C GLY A 58 26.58 -0.01 -38.61
N TRP A 59 25.50 0.73 -38.90
CA TRP A 59 24.67 1.36 -37.89
C TRP A 59 23.89 0.36 -37.01
N TRP A 60 23.37 -0.72 -37.60
CA TRP A 60 22.74 -1.81 -36.84
C TRP A 60 23.73 -2.50 -35.87
N LEU A 61 24.96 -2.77 -36.32
CA LEU A 61 25.99 -3.40 -35.50
C LEU A 61 26.44 -2.45 -34.38
N ARG A 62 26.53 -1.14 -34.67
CA ARG A 62 26.83 -0.11 -33.68
C ARG A 62 25.74 -0.05 -32.61
N LEU A 63 24.47 -0.04 -33.01
CA LEU A 63 23.32 -0.06 -32.09
C LEU A 63 23.30 -1.34 -31.24
N SER A 64 23.45 -2.50 -31.88
CA SER A 64 23.45 -3.80 -31.20
C SER A 64 24.57 -3.88 -30.16
N SER A 65 25.80 -3.51 -30.52
CA SER A 65 26.95 -3.56 -29.61
C SER A 65 26.90 -2.50 -28.50
N SER A 66 26.53 -1.26 -28.82
CA SER A 66 26.40 -0.18 -27.83
C SER A 66 25.28 -0.46 -26.82
N SER A 67 24.18 -1.09 -27.23
CA SER A 67 23.10 -1.48 -26.31
C SER A 67 23.56 -2.46 -25.23
N GLN A 68 24.42 -3.41 -25.60
CA GLN A 68 25.00 -4.38 -24.66
C GLN A 68 26.06 -3.75 -23.75
N LEU A 69 26.67 -2.63 -24.17
CA LEU A 69 27.63 -1.88 -23.38
C LEU A 69 26.97 -0.81 -22.49
N ALA A 70 25.69 -0.47 -22.71
CA ALA A 70 24.98 0.59 -21.97
C ALA A 70 24.97 0.36 -20.46
N ASN A 71 24.94 -0.89 -20.01
CA ASN A 71 25.01 -1.25 -18.59
C ASN A 71 26.34 -0.85 -17.91
N LYS A 72 27.41 -0.60 -18.67
CA LYS A 72 28.69 -0.10 -18.17
C LYS A 72 28.65 1.40 -17.85
N LYS A 73 27.54 2.08 -18.15
CA LYS A 73 27.33 3.54 -17.96
C LYS A 73 28.39 4.40 -18.64
N GLY A 74 28.48 5.68 -18.30
CA GLY A 74 29.38 6.63 -18.93
C GLY A 74 28.89 6.99 -20.34
N LYS A 75 29.76 6.88 -21.35
CA LYS A 75 29.39 7.26 -22.72
C LYS A 75 28.41 6.31 -23.42
N TRP A 76 28.28 5.07 -22.95
CA TRP A 76 27.60 4.01 -23.71
C TRP A 76 26.09 4.24 -23.94
N PRO A 77 25.31 4.75 -22.97
CA PRO A 77 23.91 5.12 -23.21
C PRO A 77 23.74 6.18 -24.31
N GLU A 78 24.62 7.18 -24.36
CA GLU A 78 24.60 8.22 -25.39
C GLU A 78 25.02 7.68 -26.76
N GLU A 79 26.05 6.83 -26.80
CA GLU A 79 26.44 6.12 -28.03
C GLU A 79 25.31 5.23 -28.56
N CYS A 80 24.56 4.57 -27.68
CA CYS A 80 23.39 3.78 -28.07
C CYS A 80 22.29 4.67 -28.66
N LEU A 81 22.00 5.82 -28.06
CA LEU A 81 21.04 6.80 -28.61
C LEU A 81 21.47 7.30 -29.99
N ASN A 82 22.74 7.68 -30.15
CA ASN A 82 23.27 8.17 -31.43
C ASN A 82 23.23 7.07 -32.50
N SER A 83 23.55 5.82 -32.12
CA SER A 83 23.46 4.67 -33.01
C SER A 83 22.02 4.39 -33.44
N ALA A 84 21.05 4.53 -32.54
CA ALA A 84 19.64 4.38 -32.84
C ALA A 84 19.14 5.45 -33.82
N LYS A 85 19.59 6.70 -33.67
CA LYS A 85 19.27 7.78 -34.62
C LYS A 85 19.82 7.48 -36.01
N GLY A 86 21.11 7.13 -36.12
CA GLY A 86 21.74 6.81 -37.40
C GLY A 86 21.09 5.61 -38.09
N HIS A 87 20.74 4.57 -37.34
CA HIS A 87 20.02 3.41 -37.88
C HIS A 87 18.60 3.77 -38.35
N ALA A 88 17.84 4.52 -37.54
CA ALA A 88 16.48 4.94 -37.88
C ALA A 88 16.41 5.88 -39.09
N GLU A 89 17.43 6.73 -39.29
CA GLU A 89 17.52 7.61 -40.46
C GLU A 89 17.70 6.84 -41.77
N LEU A 90 18.44 5.73 -41.74
CA LEU A 90 18.70 4.90 -42.92
C LEU A 90 17.64 3.84 -43.16
N VAL A 91 16.99 3.37 -42.08
CA VAL A 91 15.96 2.33 -42.11
C VAL A 91 14.72 2.82 -41.33
N PRO A 92 13.90 3.72 -41.92
CA PRO A 92 12.79 4.36 -41.22
C PRO A 92 11.75 3.40 -40.64
N GLU A 93 11.55 2.24 -41.27
CA GLU A 93 10.68 1.19 -40.77
C GLU A 93 11.17 0.58 -39.44
N GLU A 94 12.46 0.69 -39.13
CA GLU A 94 13.06 0.28 -37.86
C GLU A 94 13.21 1.44 -36.87
N GLU A 95 12.65 2.63 -37.16
CA GLU A 95 12.64 3.75 -36.21
C GLU A 95 12.04 3.36 -34.85
N PRO A 96 10.87 2.69 -34.76
CA PRO A 96 10.26 2.37 -33.47
C PRO A 96 11.08 1.37 -32.63
N SER A 97 11.67 0.35 -33.26
CA SER A 97 12.51 -0.67 -32.61
C SER A 97 13.86 -0.09 -32.17
N SER A 98 14.46 0.76 -33.01
CA SER A 98 15.72 1.45 -32.72
C SER A 98 15.58 2.38 -31.53
N PHE A 99 14.53 3.22 -31.51
CA PHE A 99 14.30 4.12 -30.38
C PHE A 99 13.78 3.42 -29.13
N THR A 100 13.10 2.28 -29.24
CA THR A 100 12.84 1.42 -28.08
C THR A 100 14.15 0.97 -27.43
N THR A 101 15.11 0.51 -28.25
CA THR A 101 16.44 0.09 -27.76
C THR A 101 17.17 1.26 -27.08
N ALA A 102 17.11 2.46 -27.67
CA ALA A 102 17.66 3.67 -27.07
C ALA A 102 17.03 4.00 -25.70
N ILE A 103 15.70 3.87 -25.55
CA ILE A 103 15.02 4.07 -24.26
C ILE A 103 15.58 3.11 -23.20
N TRP A 104 15.78 1.83 -23.53
CA TRP A 104 16.37 0.87 -22.59
C TRP A 104 17.81 1.21 -22.22
N CYS A 105 18.61 1.70 -23.17
CA CYS A 105 19.97 2.18 -22.92
C CYS A 105 19.98 3.38 -21.98
N LEU A 106 19.16 4.39 -22.26
CA LEU A 106 19.05 5.63 -21.48
C LEU A 106 18.58 5.37 -20.04
N ASN A 107 17.72 4.36 -19.85
CA ASN A 107 17.26 3.94 -18.53
C ASN A 107 18.41 3.45 -17.62
N GLN A 108 19.49 2.88 -18.17
CA GLN A 108 20.64 2.41 -17.37
C GLN A 108 21.35 3.55 -16.60
N ASP A 109 21.23 4.77 -17.09
CA ASP A 109 21.87 5.98 -16.55
C ASP A 109 20.86 7.02 -16.05
N GLY A 110 19.57 6.67 -16.01
CA GLY A 110 18.51 7.55 -15.51
C GLY A 110 18.30 8.81 -16.35
N ARG A 111 18.56 8.76 -17.67
CA ARG A 111 18.40 9.88 -18.61
C ARG A 111 16.93 10.09 -18.99
N TYR A 112 16.09 10.34 -17.99
CA TYR A 112 14.63 10.31 -18.11
C TYR A 112 14.05 11.31 -19.11
N THR A 113 14.60 12.53 -19.17
CA THR A 113 14.15 13.56 -20.13
C THR A 113 14.39 13.15 -21.58
N ASP A 114 15.54 12.50 -21.85
CA ASP A 114 15.86 12.01 -23.19
C ASP A 114 14.91 10.88 -23.59
N MET A 115 14.56 9.99 -22.65
CA MET A 115 13.57 8.93 -22.89
C MET A 115 12.19 9.50 -23.24
N VAL A 116 11.74 10.53 -22.51
CA VAL A 116 10.45 11.21 -22.79
C VAL A 116 10.41 11.80 -24.20
N SER A 117 11.52 12.36 -24.68
CA SER A 117 11.60 12.94 -26.03
C SER A 117 11.36 11.92 -27.17
N LEU A 118 11.59 10.63 -26.90
CA LEU A 118 11.43 9.54 -27.87
C LEU A 118 10.01 8.96 -27.92
N ILE A 119 9.18 9.24 -26.90
CA ILE A 119 7.83 8.69 -26.76
C ILE A 119 6.96 8.85 -28.02
N PRO A 120 6.88 10.05 -28.66
CA PRO A 120 6.01 10.26 -29.82
C PRO A 120 6.36 9.37 -31.02
N LYS A 121 7.63 8.96 -31.14
CA LYS A 121 8.12 8.08 -32.21
C LYS A 121 7.93 6.60 -31.90
N VAL A 122 7.89 6.25 -30.61
CA VAL A 122 7.91 4.86 -30.16
C VAL A 122 6.51 4.33 -29.85
N ILE A 123 5.73 5.02 -29.00
CA ILE A 123 4.47 4.48 -28.46
C ILE A 123 3.44 4.11 -29.54
N PRO A 124 3.22 4.90 -30.60
CA PRO A 124 2.18 4.59 -31.60
C PRO A 124 2.45 3.32 -32.43
N TYR A 125 3.72 2.90 -32.55
CA TYR A 125 4.13 1.89 -33.54
C TYR A 125 4.88 0.68 -32.95
N SER A 126 5.48 0.83 -31.75
CA SER A 126 6.39 -0.16 -31.19
C SER A 126 5.74 -1.51 -30.90
N GLN A 127 4.48 -1.57 -30.45
CA GLN A 127 3.81 -2.84 -30.14
C GLN A 127 3.91 -3.86 -31.28
N LYS A 128 3.64 -3.43 -32.52
CA LYS A 128 3.71 -4.31 -33.71
C LYS A 128 5.14 -4.76 -34.04
N LYS A 129 6.14 -3.97 -33.66
CA LYS A 129 7.56 -4.21 -33.98
C LYS A 129 8.26 -5.07 -32.94
N ILE A 130 7.97 -4.87 -31.66
CA ILE A 130 8.68 -5.54 -30.56
C ILE A 130 7.85 -6.64 -29.87
N GLY A 131 6.56 -6.75 -30.22
CA GLY A 131 5.63 -7.70 -29.64
C GLY A 131 5.08 -7.27 -28.27
N ASN A 132 3.99 -7.93 -27.83
CA ASN A 132 3.24 -7.55 -26.63
C ASN A 132 4.07 -7.57 -25.35
N GLY A 133 4.94 -8.58 -25.17
CA GLY A 133 5.77 -8.70 -23.95
C GLY A 133 6.74 -7.52 -23.78
N ASN A 134 7.53 -7.23 -24.82
CA ASN A 134 8.47 -6.11 -24.79
C ASN A 134 7.77 -4.75 -24.77
N TYR A 135 6.60 -4.65 -25.41
CA TYR A 135 5.77 -3.45 -25.32
C TYR A 135 5.29 -3.19 -23.90
N GLY A 136 4.83 -4.22 -23.19
CA GLY A 136 4.46 -4.10 -21.77
C GLY A 136 5.62 -3.63 -20.88
N LEU A 137 6.83 -4.16 -21.10
CA LEU A 137 8.05 -3.71 -20.41
C LEU A 137 8.41 -2.26 -20.74
N LEU A 138 8.29 -1.87 -22.01
CA LEU A 138 8.51 -0.49 -22.44
C LEU A 138 7.54 0.48 -21.75
N ILE A 139 6.25 0.15 -21.68
CA ILE A 139 5.25 0.94 -20.98
C ILE A 139 5.60 1.07 -19.50
N ASN A 140 6.04 -0.02 -18.85
CA ASN A 140 6.48 0.02 -17.47
C ASN A 140 7.67 0.99 -17.27
N VAL A 141 8.71 0.88 -18.10
CA VAL A 141 9.89 1.75 -18.05
C VAL A 141 9.50 3.23 -18.21
N LEU A 142 8.63 3.55 -19.17
CA LEU A 142 8.19 4.91 -19.42
C LEU A 142 7.27 5.45 -18.31
N THR A 143 6.44 4.57 -17.73
CA THR A 143 5.63 4.91 -16.54
C THR A 143 6.53 5.30 -15.38
N ILE A 144 7.55 4.48 -15.07
CA ILE A 144 8.54 4.76 -14.01
C ILE A 144 9.35 6.02 -14.35
N THR A 145 9.68 6.26 -15.62
CA THR A 145 10.37 7.48 -16.08
C THR A 145 9.59 8.73 -15.67
N TYR A 146 8.28 8.77 -15.96
CA TYR A 146 7.44 9.88 -15.53
C TYR A 146 7.30 9.98 -14.00
N MET A 147 7.26 8.86 -13.28
CA MET A 147 7.29 8.86 -11.81
C MET A 147 8.58 9.49 -11.26
N LYS A 148 9.74 9.16 -11.84
CA LYS A 148 11.05 9.74 -11.45
C LYS A 148 11.17 11.23 -11.78
N LEU A 149 10.45 11.70 -12.79
CA LEU A 149 10.30 13.13 -13.12
C LEU A 149 9.22 13.83 -12.29
N ASN A 150 8.58 13.13 -11.34
CA ASN A 150 7.48 13.63 -10.53
C ASN A 150 6.24 14.06 -11.36
N GLU A 151 6.05 13.47 -12.54
CA GLU A 151 4.92 13.73 -13.45
C GLU A 151 3.87 12.60 -13.36
N ARG A 152 3.26 12.43 -12.17
CA ARG A 152 2.35 11.30 -11.87
C ARG A 152 1.15 11.17 -12.84
N ILE A 153 0.56 12.29 -13.25
CA ILE A 153 -0.56 12.29 -14.21
C ILE A 153 -0.13 11.65 -15.55
N LYS A 154 1.02 12.08 -16.10
CA LYS A 154 1.54 11.52 -17.35
C LYS A 154 1.98 10.06 -17.21
N ALA A 155 2.50 9.68 -16.04
CA ALA A 155 2.78 8.28 -15.74
C ALA A 155 1.51 7.43 -15.83
N ARG A 156 0.39 7.90 -15.25
CA ARG A 156 -0.92 7.24 -15.37
C ARG A 156 -1.42 7.23 -16.81
N GLU A 157 -1.27 8.30 -17.58
CA GLU A 157 -1.68 8.36 -18.99
C GLU A 157 -0.94 7.33 -19.88
N ILE A 158 0.38 7.20 -19.73
CA ILE A 158 1.17 6.19 -20.44
C ILE A 158 0.76 4.78 -20.04
N LEU A 159 0.63 4.53 -18.73
CA LEU A 159 0.21 3.23 -18.23
C LEU A 159 -1.18 2.86 -18.76
N TYR A 160 -2.13 3.80 -18.73
CA TYR A 160 -3.49 3.59 -19.20
C TYR A 160 -3.52 3.26 -20.68
N THR A 161 -2.78 4.03 -21.49
CA THR A 161 -2.68 3.83 -22.94
C THR A 161 -2.10 2.45 -23.26
N GLY A 162 -0.97 2.10 -22.65
CA GLY A 162 -0.29 0.83 -22.87
C GLY A 162 -1.09 -0.37 -22.39
N LEU A 163 -1.66 -0.28 -21.18
CA LEU A 163 -2.48 -1.35 -20.60
C LEU A 163 -3.77 -1.56 -21.41
N THR A 164 -4.39 -0.49 -21.93
CA THR A 164 -5.55 -0.60 -22.82
C THR A 164 -5.20 -1.36 -24.10
N GLN A 165 -4.06 -1.07 -24.72
CA GLN A 165 -3.61 -1.77 -25.94
C GLN A 165 -3.25 -3.24 -25.71
N LEU A 166 -2.79 -3.56 -24.50
CA LEU A 166 -2.39 -4.92 -24.11
C LEU A 166 -3.52 -5.70 -23.41
N SER A 167 -4.68 -5.08 -23.19
CA SER A 167 -5.71 -5.58 -22.29
C SER A 167 -6.12 -7.01 -22.63
N GLY A 168 -6.13 -7.89 -21.63
CA GLY A 168 -6.46 -9.31 -21.80
C GLY A 168 -5.35 -10.19 -22.40
N THR A 169 -4.17 -9.63 -22.68
CA THR A 169 -2.99 -10.40 -23.13
C THR A 169 -1.98 -10.57 -21.99
N GLU A 170 -1.15 -11.61 -22.02
CA GLU A 170 -0.08 -11.79 -21.02
C GLU A 170 0.89 -10.59 -20.94
N GLY A 171 1.07 -9.87 -22.04
CA GLY A 171 1.92 -8.67 -22.09
C GLY A 171 1.44 -7.55 -21.15
N ALA A 172 0.14 -7.49 -20.83
CA ALA A 172 -0.41 -6.52 -19.88
C ALA A 172 0.23 -6.64 -18.50
N MET A 173 0.54 -7.86 -18.05
CA MET A 173 1.21 -8.08 -16.77
C MET A 173 2.55 -7.37 -16.71
N MET A 174 3.30 -7.29 -17.81
CA MET A 174 4.62 -6.64 -17.82
C MET A 174 4.56 -5.14 -17.54
N THR A 175 3.39 -4.50 -17.61
CA THR A 175 3.22 -3.07 -17.31
C THR A 175 3.23 -2.73 -15.81
N GLY A 176 2.95 -3.71 -14.95
CA GLY A 176 2.58 -3.48 -13.54
C GLY A 176 3.72 -3.39 -12.52
N TYR A 177 4.98 -3.63 -12.91
CA TYR A 177 6.08 -3.69 -11.95
C TYR A 177 6.36 -2.33 -11.28
N ASN A 178 6.33 -2.27 -9.94
CA ASN A 178 6.66 -1.08 -9.14
C ASN A 178 5.82 0.18 -9.45
N VAL A 179 4.61 0.03 -10.00
CA VAL A 179 3.71 1.16 -10.29
C VAL A 179 2.50 1.25 -9.34
N GLY A 180 2.45 0.40 -8.30
CA GLY A 180 1.38 0.43 -7.31
C GLY A 180 1.19 1.81 -6.67
N GLU A 181 2.29 2.51 -6.39
CA GLU A 181 2.29 3.83 -5.74
C GLU A 181 1.61 4.93 -6.55
N LEU A 182 1.43 4.75 -7.86
CA LEU A 182 0.65 5.68 -8.68
C LEU A 182 -0.81 5.80 -8.24
N PHE A 183 -1.30 4.81 -7.49
CA PHE A 183 -2.70 4.71 -7.08
C PHE A 183 -2.92 4.99 -5.59
N TYR A 184 -1.88 5.40 -4.85
CA TYR A 184 -1.98 5.70 -3.42
C TYR A 184 -2.62 7.08 -3.13
N ASP A 185 -2.65 7.97 -4.12
CA ASP A 185 -2.91 9.40 -3.92
C ASP A 185 -4.37 9.82 -4.02
N SER A 186 -4.64 11.00 -3.43
CA SER A 186 -5.93 11.71 -3.44
C SER A 186 -6.14 12.64 -4.65
N ASP A 187 -5.18 12.76 -5.56
CA ASP A 187 -5.29 13.61 -6.76
C ASP A 187 -6.12 12.96 -7.87
N ILE A 188 -6.26 11.63 -7.83
CA ILE A 188 -7.07 10.86 -8.77
C ILE A 188 -8.55 11.14 -8.48
N SER A 189 -9.25 11.64 -9.49
CA SER A 189 -10.70 11.85 -9.40
C SER A 189 -11.46 10.53 -9.39
N MET A 190 -12.66 10.53 -8.80
CA MET A 190 -13.57 9.37 -8.85
C MET A 190 -13.78 8.84 -10.27
N SER A 191 -14.00 9.73 -11.24
CA SER A 191 -14.20 9.34 -12.64
C SER A 191 -12.98 8.66 -13.27
N GLU A 192 -11.78 9.05 -12.83
CA GLU A 192 -10.53 8.42 -13.27
C GLU A 192 -10.39 7.05 -12.60
N ARG A 193 -10.70 6.91 -11.31
CA ARG A 193 -10.70 5.62 -10.60
C ARG A 193 -11.67 4.62 -11.21
N GLU A 194 -12.86 5.06 -11.61
CA GLU A 194 -13.87 4.21 -12.28
C GLU A 194 -13.35 3.68 -13.61
N LYS A 195 -12.71 4.54 -14.42
CA LYS A 195 -12.06 4.13 -15.68
C LYS A 195 -10.96 3.10 -15.43
N TRP A 196 -10.10 3.36 -14.45
CA TRP A 196 -9.08 2.41 -14.04
C TRP A 196 -9.65 1.09 -13.54
N HIS A 197 -10.71 1.13 -12.73
CA HIS A 197 -11.34 -0.07 -12.20
C HIS A 197 -11.91 -0.93 -13.33
N SER A 198 -12.58 -0.31 -14.31
CA SER A 198 -13.05 -1.01 -15.51
C SER A 198 -11.91 -1.63 -16.33
N LEU A 199 -10.80 -0.92 -16.52
CA LEU A 199 -9.63 -1.47 -17.22
C LEU A 199 -8.98 -2.61 -16.44
N PHE A 200 -8.88 -2.49 -15.11
CA PHE A 200 -8.29 -3.49 -14.24
C PHE A 200 -9.10 -4.78 -14.16
N GLN A 201 -10.43 -4.72 -14.24
CA GLN A 201 -11.29 -5.90 -14.35
C GLN A 201 -10.87 -6.81 -15.51
N ASN A 202 -10.54 -6.22 -16.67
CA ASN A 202 -10.11 -6.97 -17.85
C ASN A 202 -8.67 -7.50 -17.75
N ASN A 203 -7.92 -7.10 -16.73
CA ASN A 203 -6.50 -7.43 -16.54
C ASN A 203 -6.23 -8.11 -15.18
N LEU A 204 -7.28 -8.56 -14.51
CA LEU A 204 -7.20 -9.43 -13.35
C LEU A 204 -7.02 -10.87 -13.83
N PHE A 205 -5.77 -11.23 -14.18
CA PHE A 205 -5.40 -12.58 -14.62
C PHE A 205 -5.48 -13.59 -13.46
N LYS A 206 -6.68 -14.12 -13.21
CA LYS A 206 -7.02 -14.99 -12.06
C LYS A 206 -6.11 -16.22 -11.92
N GLU A 207 -5.60 -16.74 -13.02
CA GLU A 207 -4.75 -17.93 -13.03
C GLU A 207 -3.28 -17.62 -12.68
N ASN A 208 -2.87 -16.34 -12.67
CA ASN A 208 -1.48 -15.93 -12.44
C ASN A 208 -1.31 -15.24 -11.08
N ILE A 209 -1.03 -16.05 -10.05
CA ILE A 209 -0.90 -15.60 -8.65
C ILE A 209 0.12 -14.46 -8.50
N SER A 210 1.16 -14.44 -9.33
CA SER A 210 2.24 -13.44 -9.31
C SER A 210 2.02 -12.19 -10.18
N ASN A 211 0.77 -11.87 -10.53
CA ASN A 211 0.47 -10.72 -11.38
C ASN A 211 0.96 -9.39 -10.76
N PRO A 212 1.93 -8.69 -11.36
CA PRO A 212 2.51 -7.47 -10.81
C PRO A 212 1.55 -6.26 -10.87
N LEU A 213 0.41 -6.35 -11.57
CA LEU A 213 -0.64 -5.33 -11.53
C LEU A 213 -1.43 -5.32 -10.22
N ILE A 214 -1.37 -6.41 -9.43
CA ILE A 214 -2.21 -6.60 -8.24
C ILE A 214 -2.15 -5.44 -7.25
N PRO A 215 -0.97 -4.85 -6.92
CA PRO A 215 -0.93 -3.66 -6.08
C PRO A 215 -1.76 -2.49 -6.64
N SER A 216 -1.63 -2.16 -7.93
CA SER A 216 -2.41 -1.08 -8.57
C SER A 216 -3.91 -1.37 -8.56
N ILE A 217 -4.29 -2.61 -8.88
CA ILE A 217 -5.69 -3.06 -8.87
C ILE A 217 -6.28 -2.94 -7.46
N ALA A 218 -5.55 -3.43 -6.45
CA ALA A 218 -6.00 -3.47 -5.07
C ALA A 218 -6.16 -2.06 -4.48
N TRP A 219 -5.18 -1.18 -4.68
CA TRP A 219 -5.28 0.20 -4.21
C TRP A 219 -6.40 0.98 -4.89
N ASN A 220 -6.53 0.87 -6.21
CA ASN A 220 -7.60 1.56 -6.92
C ASN A 220 -8.99 1.07 -6.46
N THR A 221 -9.15 -0.24 -6.30
CA THR A 221 -10.41 -0.84 -5.82
C THR A 221 -10.73 -0.40 -4.39
N SER A 222 -9.74 -0.46 -3.49
CA SER A 222 -9.88 -0.07 -2.08
C SER A 222 -10.32 1.40 -1.92
N LEU A 223 -9.68 2.31 -2.66
CA LEU A 223 -9.95 3.75 -2.56
C LEU A 223 -11.24 4.16 -3.30
N LEU A 224 -11.54 3.57 -4.46
CA LEU A 224 -12.82 3.82 -5.14
C LEU A 224 -14.01 3.36 -4.28
N THR A 225 -13.86 2.24 -3.58
CA THR A 225 -14.85 1.75 -2.62
C THR A 225 -15.11 2.79 -1.52
N ASP A 226 -14.04 3.39 -0.97
CA ASP A 226 -14.14 4.44 0.06
C ASP A 226 -14.86 5.69 -0.46
N GLU A 227 -14.58 6.10 -1.70
CA GLU A 227 -15.25 7.25 -2.33
C GLU A 227 -16.76 7.02 -2.48
N TYR A 228 -17.20 5.81 -2.83
CA TYR A 228 -18.61 5.46 -2.88
C TYR A 228 -19.25 5.46 -1.49
N VAL A 229 -18.58 4.91 -0.47
CA VAL A 229 -19.08 4.90 0.91
C VAL A 229 -19.23 6.31 1.46
N ASN A 230 -18.25 7.18 1.23
CA ASN A 230 -18.29 8.59 1.65
C ASN A 230 -19.46 9.36 1.01
N ARG A 231 -19.97 8.90 -0.14
CA ARG A 231 -21.16 9.45 -0.81
C ARG A 231 -22.47 8.75 -0.43
N GLY A 232 -22.44 7.83 0.53
CA GLY A 232 -23.60 7.03 0.94
C GLY A 232 -24.06 6.00 -0.10
N LYS A 233 -23.26 5.73 -1.14
CA LYS A 233 -23.58 4.83 -2.24
C LYS A 233 -23.14 3.39 -1.95
N TYR A 234 -23.67 2.79 -0.88
CA TYR A 234 -23.20 1.49 -0.37
C TYR A 234 -23.34 0.33 -1.35
N ASN A 235 -24.40 0.29 -2.18
CA ASN A 235 -24.54 -0.77 -3.20
C ASN A 235 -23.44 -0.67 -4.26
N PHE A 236 -23.15 0.54 -4.76
CA PHE A 236 -22.05 0.75 -5.71
C PHE A 236 -20.68 0.42 -5.08
N ALA A 237 -20.47 0.77 -3.81
CA ALA A 237 -19.27 0.38 -3.08
C ALA A 237 -19.13 -1.14 -3.00
N TYR A 238 -20.21 -1.85 -2.66
CA TYR A 238 -20.22 -3.32 -2.60
C TYR A 238 -19.97 -3.94 -3.99
N ASP A 239 -20.63 -3.46 -5.03
CA ASP A 239 -20.43 -3.92 -6.40
C ASP A 239 -18.96 -3.75 -6.82
N THR A 240 -18.36 -2.58 -6.56
CA THR A 240 -16.96 -2.28 -6.86
C THR A 240 -16.00 -3.28 -6.22
N ILE A 241 -16.14 -3.53 -4.90
CA ILE A 241 -15.20 -4.42 -4.20
C ILE A 241 -15.49 -5.90 -4.50
N SER A 242 -16.76 -6.30 -4.62
CA SER A 242 -17.16 -7.70 -4.83
C SER A 242 -16.81 -8.23 -6.22
N MET A 243 -16.73 -7.36 -7.23
CA MET A 243 -16.30 -7.74 -8.58
C MET A 243 -14.84 -8.19 -8.65
N MET A 244 -13.98 -7.73 -7.74
CA MET A 244 -12.53 -7.89 -7.85
C MET A 244 -11.92 -8.65 -6.67
N TYR A 245 -12.32 -8.33 -5.45
CA TYR A 245 -11.67 -8.83 -4.24
C TYR A 245 -11.62 -10.36 -4.12
N PRO A 246 -12.71 -11.13 -4.35
CA PRO A 246 -12.68 -12.59 -4.19
C PRO A 246 -11.62 -13.28 -5.05
N GLU A 247 -11.35 -12.74 -6.24
CA GLU A 247 -10.38 -13.27 -7.18
C GLU A 247 -8.98 -12.75 -6.89
N MET A 248 -8.85 -11.54 -6.34
CA MET A 248 -7.59 -10.94 -5.93
C MET A 248 -7.03 -11.47 -4.61
N ASP A 249 -7.87 -11.93 -3.68
CA ASP A 249 -7.47 -12.34 -2.32
C ASP A 249 -6.21 -13.24 -2.29
N PRO A 250 -6.13 -14.36 -3.05
CA PRO A 250 -4.93 -15.20 -3.05
C PRO A 250 -3.69 -14.46 -3.56
N HIS A 251 -3.86 -13.53 -4.51
CA HIS A 251 -2.74 -12.73 -5.02
C HIS A 251 -2.27 -11.71 -3.99
N VAL A 252 -3.18 -10.91 -3.42
CA VAL A 252 -2.81 -9.87 -2.44
C VAL A 252 -2.19 -10.49 -1.19
N SER A 253 -2.61 -11.70 -0.79
CA SER A 253 -1.98 -12.44 0.30
C SER A 253 -0.50 -12.81 0.04
N GLY A 254 -0.10 -12.96 -1.22
CA GLY A 254 1.30 -13.24 -1.59
C GLY A 254 2.21 -12.01 -1.58
N PHE A 255 1.63 -10.80 -1.63
CA PHE A 255 2.38 -9.54 -1.80
C PHE A 255 2.23 -8.57 -0.63
N TRP A 256 1.02 -8.45 -0.05
CA TRP A 256 0.67 -7.38 0.88
C TRP A 256 -0.47 -7.75 1.83
N ASN A 257 -0.18 -8.55 2.86
CA ASN A 257 -1.18 -9.01 3.86
C ASN A 257 -2.00 -7.88 4.49
N PHE A 258 -1.38 -6.72 4.73
CA PHE A 258 -2.08 -5.55 5.28
C PHE A 258 -3.20 -5.04 4.35
N LEU A 259 -2.90 -4.86 3.06
CA LEU A 259 -3.90 -4.43 2.08
C LEU A 259 -4.98 -5.50 1.87
N ARG A 260 -4.59 -6.79 1.93
CA ARG A 260 -5.54 -7.91 1.89
C ARG A 260 -6.55 -7.79 3.03
N ASP A 261 -6.08 -7.61 4.26
CA ASP A 261 -6.93 -7.50 5.45
C ASP A 261 -7.87 -6.29 5.34
N GLN A 262 -7.36 -5.16 4.83
CA GLN A 262 -8.19 -3.98 4.55
C GLN A 262 -9.37 -4.33 3.64
N MET A 263 -9.08 -4.95 2.50
CA MET A 263 -10.08 -5.24 1.49
C MET A 263 -11.06 -6.29 1.96
N LEU A 264 -10.60 -7.30 2.70
CA LEU A 264 -11.48 -8.32 3.28
C LEU A 264 -12.48 -7.71 4.26
N ILE A 265 -11.99 -6.88 5.19
CA ILE A 265 -12.86 -6.23 6.19
C ILE A 265 -13.90 -5.34 5.48
N LYS A 266 -13.47 -4.54 4.50
CA LYS A 266 -14.38 -3.72 3.68
C LYS A 266 -15.42 -4.57 2.96
N TYR A 267 -15.01 -5.68 2.35
CA TYR A 267 -15.90 -6.59 1.63
C TYR A 267 -16.96 -7.21 2.55
N ILE A 268 -16.56 -7.71 3.72
CA ILE A 268 -17.48 -8.27 4.73
C ILE A 268 -18.46 -7.19 5.21
N ALA A 269 -17.94 -6.02 5.57
CA ALA A 269 -18.74 -4.89 6.04
C ALA A 269 -19.79 -4.47 5.01
N LEU A 270 -19.40 -4.32 3.74
CA LEU A 270 -20.30 -3.89 2.68
C LEU A 270 -21.31 -4.98 2.30
N LYS A 271 -20.89 -6.25 2.30
CA LYS A 271 -21.78 -7.39 2.12
C LYS A 271 -22.88 -7.38 3.17
N PHE A 272 -22.53 -7.17 4.44
CA PHE A 272 -23.50 -7.03 5.53
C PHE A 272 -24.39 -5.79 5.35
N LYS A 273 -23.77 -4.63 5.09
CA LYS A 273 -24.46 -3.35 4.97
C LYS A 273 -25.55 -3.34 3.91
N THR A 274 -25.36 -4.09 2.83
CA THR A 274 -26.24 -4.15 1.65
C THR A 274 -27.24 -5.32 1.67
N LYS A 275 -27.25 -6.17 2.72
CA LYS A 275 -28.29 -7.21 2.89
C LYS A 275 -29.69 -6.60 2.89
N LYS A 276 -30.61 -7.20 2.11
CA LYS A 276 -32.01 -6.74 1.96
C LYS A 276 -32.83 -6.88 3.24
N THR A 277 -32.58 -7.93 4.02
CA THR A 277 -33.25 -8.18 5.30
C THR A 277 -32.20 -8.09 6.40
N LYS A 278 -32.27 -7.02 7.20
CA LYS A 278 -31.46 -6.88 8.42
C LYS A 278 -32.32 -7.30 9.60
N GLU A 279 -31.81 -8.24 10.37
CA GLU A 279 -32.36 -8.54 11.67
C GLU A 279 -31.99 -7.42 12.65
N GLU A 280 -32.82 -7.19 13.66
CA GLU A 280 -32.41 -6.30 14.75
C GLU A 280 -31.17 -6.87 15.42
N PRO A 281 -30.13 -6.05 15.69
CA PRO A 281 -28.94 -6.55 16.34
C PRO A 281 -29.30 -7.05 17.73
N ARG A 282 -28.78 -8.24 18.06
CA ARG A 282 -28.91 -8.87 19.37
C ARG A 282 -28.42 -7.98 20.51
N ARG A 283 -27.40 -7.15 20.26
CA ARG A 283 -26.83 -6.21 21.23
C ARG A 283 -26.43 -4.92 20.53
N LYS A 284 -26.75 -3.77 21.12
CA LYS A 284 -26.29 -2.44 20.68
C LYS A 284 -25.30 -1.90 21.71
N LEU A 285 -24.17 -1.42 21.22
CA LEU A 285 -23.10 -0.81 22.00
C LEU A 285 -22.82 0.59 21.45
N LYS A 286 -22.31 1.49 22.28
CA LYS A 286 -22.03 2.88 21.91
C LYS A 286 -20.54 3.20 22.04
N MET A 287 -19.94 3.64 20.94
CA MET A 287 -18.57 4.16 20.88
C MET A 287 -18.55 5.69 20.90
N MET A 288 -17.73 6.28 21.77
CA MET A 288 -17.55 7.72 21.84
C MET A 288 -16.24 8.15 21.17
N PHE A 289 -16.32 8.96 20.12
CA PHE A 289 -15.15 9.61 19.51
C PHE A 289 -14.89 10.95 20.18
N LEU A 290 -13.91 10.99 21.08
CA LEU A 290 -13.47 12.21 21.74
C LEU A 290 -12.35 12.86 20.92
N VAL A 291 -12.66 13.95 20.22
CA VAL A 291 -11.71 14.63 19.33
C VAL A 291 -10.94 15.71 20.09
N ILE A 292 -9.63 15.51 20.20
CA ILE A 292 -8.67 16.48 20.74
C ILE A 292 -7.83 17.03 19.58
N PRO A 293 -8.15 18.22 19.05
CA PRO A 293 -7.64 18.67 17.76
C PRO A 293 -6.13 18.99 17.70
N LYS A 294 -5.45 19.15 18.85
CA LYS A 294 -4.08 19.67 18.89
C LYS A 294 -3.20 18.96 19.90
N THR A 295 -1.91 18.88 19.56
CA THR A 295 -0.81 18.59 20.48
C THR A 295 -0.01 19.87 20.68
N ARG A 296 0.15 20.30 21.92
CA ARG A 296 0.97 21.46 22.32
C ARG A 296 1.74 21.12 23.58
N LEU A 297 2.83 20.38 23.41
CA LEU A 297 3.56 19.84 24.56
C LEU A 297 4.22 20.96 25.37
N SER A 298 4.03 20.90 26.68
CA SER A 298 4.69 21.83 27.61
C SER A 298 6.17 21.51 27.74
N GLU A 299 7.02 22.53 27.71
CA GLU A 299 8.45 22.40 27.97
C GLU A 299 8.73 22.21 29.49
N PRO A 300 9.83 21.52 29.87
CA PRO A 300 10.83 20.92 28.99
C PRO A 300 10.44 19.54 28.46
N LEU A 301 10.69 19.29 27.17
CA LEU A 301 10.56 17.93 26.59
C LEU A 301 11.60 16.95 27.19
N PRO A 302 11.32 15.63 27.22
CA PRO A 302 12.28 14.61 27.63
C PRO A 302 13.61 14.73 26.87
N ASN A 303 14.75 14.61 27.58
CA ASN A 303 16.09 14.89 27.05
C ASN A 303 16.40 14.17 25.72
N LYS A 304 15.92 12.93 25.52
CA LYS A 304 16.16 12.14 24.30
C LYS A 304 15.47 12.68 23.06
N ILE A 305 14.35 13.39 23.23
CA ILE A 305 13.58 13.99 22.13
C ILE A 305 13.70 15.51 22.06
N LYS A 306 14.22 16.14 23.13
CA LYS A 306 14.45 17.59 23.20
C LYS A 306 15.27 18.15 22.03
N GLN A 307 16.18 17.35 21.48
CA GLN A 307 17.00 17.74 20.31
C GLN A 307 16.17 17.95 19.03
N TYR A 308 14.99 17.35 18.92
CA TYR A 308 14.12 17.45 17.74
C TYR A 308 13.22 18.69 17.74
N GLN A 309 13.35 19.56 18.75
CA GLN A 309 12.58 20.80 18.89
C GLN A 309 11.05 20.55 18.89
N ASN A 310 10.27 21.46 18.29
CA ASN A 310 8.81 21.42 18.28
C ASN A 310 8.29 20.18 17.51
N ILE A 311 7.75 19.22 18.27
CA ILE A 311 7.07 18.02 17.76
C ILE A 311 5.54 18.11 17.84
N ASP A 312 5.02 19.32 18.04
CA ASP A 312 3.58 19.61 18.03
C ASP A 312 2.98 19.33 16.67
N THR A 313 1.67 19.09 16.68
CA THR A 313 0.91 18.76 15.48
C THR A 313 -0.57 19.09 15.67
N GLU A 314 -1.30 19.13 14.57
CA GLU A 314 -2.73 19.38 14.52
C GLU A 314 -3.43 18.26 13.75
N LEU A 315 -4.68 18.02 14.13
CA LEU A 315 -5.53 17.03 13.50
C LEU A 315 -6.06 17.58 12.18
N SER A 316 -5.84 16.85 11.09
CA SER A 316 -6.52 17.16 9.83
C SER A 316 -7.95 16.60 9.82
N GLU A 317 -8.89 17.30 9.19
CA GLU A 317 -10.25 16.78 9.01
C GLU A 317 -10.28 15.48 8.19
N LYS A 318 -9.33 15.33 7.25
CA LYS A 318 -9.17 14.10 6.48
C LYS A 318 -8.83 12.92 7.39
N ALA A 319 -7.88 13.09 8.31
CA ALA A 319 -7.48 12.06 9.26
C ALA A 319 -8.66 11.57 10.12
N LEU A 320 -9.46 12.51 10.65
CA LEU A 320 -10.68 12.15 11.39
C LEU A 320 -11.69 11.42 10.48
N SER A 321 -11.90 11.89 9.26
CA SER A 321 -12.81 11.24 8.30
C SER A 321 -12.38 9.82 7.94
N ASP A 322 -11.07 9.59 7.72
CA ASP A 322 -10.52 8.27 7.39
C ASP A 322 -10.68 7.29 8.58
N LEU A 323 -10.48 7.77 9.81
CA LEU A 323 -10.70 6.98 11.03
C LEU A 323 -12.17 6.60 11.21
N LEU A 324 -13.09 7.55 11.03
CA LEU A 324 -14.54 7.29 11.11
C LEU A 324 -14.99 6.30 10.04
N LEU A 325 -14.47 6.42 8.82
CA LEU A 325 -14.73 5.46 7.75
C LEU A 325 -14.21 4.07 8.12
N SER A 326 -13.02 3.98 8.69
CA SER A 326 -12.46 2.71 9.20
C SER A 326 -13.31 2.11 10.31
N PHE A 327 -13.84 2.93 11.21
CA PHE A 327 -14.77 2.49 12.23
C PHE A 327 -16.09 1.98 11.64
N ILE A 328 -16.62 2.62 10.60
CA ILE A 328 -17.82 2.13 9.89
C ILE A 328 -17.58 0.72 9.32
N TYR A 329 -16.43 0.49 8.69
CA TYR A 329 -16.07 -0.84 8.21
C TYR A 329 -15.87 -1.85 9.35
N PHE A 330 -15.20 -1.44 10.43
CA PHE A 330 -15.07 -2.26 11.64
C PHE A 330 -16.46 -2.65 12.17
N ARG A 331 -17.35 -1.69 12.44
CA ARG A 331 -18.69 -1.92 12.96
C ARG A 331 -19.47 -2.93 12.13
N ASP A 332 -19.59 -2.64 10.83
CA ASP A 332 -20.45 -3.41 9.94
C ASP A 332 -19.87 -4.83 9.71
N SER A 333 -18.53 -5.00 9.69
CA SER A 333 -17.92 -6.33 9.62
C SER A 333 -17.98 -7.09 10.95
N PHE A 334 -17.88 -6.38 12.07
CA PHE A 334 -17.92 -6.97 13.40
C PHE A 334 -19.32 -7.51 13.71
N GLU A 335 -20.35 -6.77 13.33
CA GLU A 335 -21.74 -7.20 13.48
C GLU A 335 -22.03 -8.47 12.68
N GLU A 336 -21.47 -8.60 11.48
CA GLU A 336 -21.56 -9.83 10.67
C GLU A 336 -20.91 -11.03 11.36
N ILE A 337 -19.70 -10.86 11.90
CA ILE A 337 -18.92 -11.97 12.50
C ILE A 337 -19.48 -12.39 13.85
N THR A 338 -20.02 -11.44 14.62
CA THR A 338 -20.57 -11.68 15.95
C THR A 338 -22.06 -12.00 15.95
N ASN A 339 -22.66 -12.08 14.75
CA ASN A 339 -24.09 -12.34 14.57
C ASN A 339 -24.96 -11.40 15.43
N GLY A 340 -24.77 -10.09 15.24
CA GLY A 340 -25.67 -9.07 15.77
C GLY A 340 -25.15 -8.27 16.99
N ILE A 341 -23.84 -8.10 17.17
CA ILE A 341 -23.33 -7.02 18.05
C ILE A 341 -23.08 -5.77 17.21
N HIS A 342 -23.95 -4.78 17.36
CA HIS A 342 -23.89 -3.50 16.66
C HIS A 342 -23.17 -2.43 17.49
N TRP A 343 -22.40 -1.57 16.81
CA TRP A 343 -21.78 -0.39 17.40
C TRP A 343 -22.37 0.90 16.83
N ASP A 344 -23.15 1.61 17.61
CA ASP A 344 -23.42 3.03 17.36
C ASP A 344 -22.20 3.88 17.71
N TYR A 345 -22.12 5.09 17.18
CA TYR A 345 -21.08 6.03 17.57
C TYR A 345 -21.58 7.48 17.61
N ASP A 346 -21.00 8.24 18.53
CA ASP A 346 -21.15 9.69 18.64
C ASP A 346 -19.78 10.36 18.58
N ILE A 347 -19.76 11.63 18.18
CA ILE A 347 -18.53 12.43 18.06
C ILE A 347 -18.66 13.65 18.96
N ILE A 348 -17.73 13.80 19.90
CA ILE A 348 -17.56 15.02 20.70
C ILE A 348 -16.31 15.73 20.22
N ARG A 349 -16.48 16.94 19.69
CA ARG A 349 -15.38 17.83 19.33
C ARG A 349 -15.08 18.77 20.47
N THR A 350 -13.84 18.73 20.96
CA THR A 350 -13.37 19.62 22.03
C THR A 350 -12.54 20.77 21.47
N ASN A 351 -12.38 21.83 22.25
CA ASN A 351 -11.37 22.87 22.01
C ASN A 351 -10.09 22.62 22.83
N SER A 352 -9.92 21.40 23.34
CA SER A 352 -8.79 21.03 24.18
C SER A 352 -7.58 20.61 23.36
N GLU A 353 -6.44 20.55 24.02
CA GLU A 353 -5.16 20.14 23.47
C GLU A 353 -4.45 19.19 24.43
N ILE A 354 -3.60 18.33 23.90
CA ILE A 354 -2.71 17.49 24.70
C ILE A 354 -1.45 18.28 25.03
N GLN A 355 -1.23 18.54 26.32
CA GLN A 355 -0.08 19.32 26.81
C GLN A 355 1.06 18.46 27.38
N THR A 356 0.79 17.21 27.75
CA THR A 356 1.80 16.29 28.29
C THR A 356 1.55 14.87 27.78
N THR A 357 2.57 14.02 27.81
CA THR A 357 2.45 12.60 27.46
C THR A 357 3.30 11.77 28.41
N ASN A 358 2.89 10.55 28.68
CA ASN A 358 3.77 9.55 29.25
C ASN A 358 4.81 9.16 28.21
N PHE A 359 6.09 9.28 28.56
CA PHE A 359 7.23 8.98 27.69
C PHE A 359 7.92 7.71 28.14
N THR A 360 8.00 6.72 27.24
CA THR A 360 8.79 5.51 27.44
C THR A 360 9.80 5.38 26.30
N ASP A 361 11.02 4.99 26.65
CA ASP A 361 12.12 4.78 25.74
C ASP A 361 12.39 3.29 25.60
N GLU A 362 12.02 2.74 24.45
CA GLU A 362 12.30 1.35 24.09
C GLU A 362 13.51 1.32 23.15
N SER A 363 14.23 0.18 23.11
CA SER A 363 15.50 0.06 22.39
C SER A 363 15.44 0.39 20.88
N PHE A 364 14.24 0.39 20.28
CA PHE A 364 14.03 0.62 18.86
C PHE A 364 13.02 1.74 18.54
N ARG A 365 12.37 2.34 19.55
CA ARG A 365 11.33 3.39 19.37
C ARG A 365 11.09 4.18 20.65
N PHE A 366 10.51 5.37 20.51
CA PHE A 366 9.90 6.10 21.62
C PHE A 366 8.39 5.85 21.66
N VAL A 367 7.81 5.77 22.85
CA VAL A 367 6.36 5.67 23.07
C VAL A 367 5.90 6.94 23.79
N MET A 368 4.92 7.63 23.22
CA MET A 368 4.37 8.89 23.72
C MET A 368 2.85 8.85 23.70
N GLN A 369 2.24 8.51 24.84
CA GLN A 369 0.79 8.38 24.96
C GLN A 369 0.23 9.43 25.94
N PRO A 370 -0.86 10.13 25.60
CA PRO A 370 -1.55 11.03 26.52
C PRO A 370 -2.20 10.26 27.67
N SER A 371 -2.49 10.98 28.75
CA SER A 371 -3.43 10.57 29.79
C SER A 371 -4.64 11.51 29.80
N ILE A 372 -5.70 11.18 30.54
CA ILE A 372 -6.86 12.08 30.66
C ILE A 372 -6.47 13.45 31.25
N GLU A 373 -5.50 13.48 32.16
CA GLU A 373 -5.02 14.72 32.80
C GLU A 373 -4.23 15.62 31.85
N SER A 374 -3.72 15.06 30.75
CA SER A 374 -2.97 15.80 29.73
C SER A 374 -3.86 16.70 28.86
N ILE A 375 -5.17 16.48 28.86
CA ILE A 375 -6.15 17.26 28.09
C ILE A 375 -6.37 18.61 28.79
N LYS A 376 -6.08 19.71 28.09
CA LYS A 376 -6.24 21.08 28.57
C LYS A 376 -6.99 21.98 27.57
N PRO A 377 -7.99 22.77 27.98
CA PRO A 377 -8.64 22.74 29.29
C PRO A 377 -9.24 21.36 29.59
N THR A 378 -9.37 21.04 30.88
CA THR A 378 -9.97 19.79 31.36
C THR A 378 -11.38 19.64 30.78
N LEU A 379 -11.79 18.40 30.48
CA LEU A 379 -13.11 18.08 29.97
C LEU A 379 -14.20 18.56 30.93
N SER A 380 -15.29 19.12 30.38
CA SER A 380 -16.44 19.54 31.17
C SER A 380 -17.18 18.33 31.76
N GLN A 381 -17.93 18.56 32.85
CA GLN A 381 -18.74 17.50 33.47
C GLN A 381 -19.73 16.88 32.48
N GLU A 382 -20.33 17.69 31.60
CA GLU A 382 -21.23 17.21 30.55
C GLU A 382 -20.56 16.22 29.59
N ILE A 383 -19.33 16.50 29.16
CA ILE A 383 -18.56 15.57 28.29
C ILE A 383 -18.23 14.30 29.06
N LEU A 384 -17.80 14.41 30.32
CA LEU A 384 -17.50 13.25 31.16
C LEU A 384 -18.75 12.37 31.37
N ASP A 385 -19.92 12.96 31.58
CA ASP A 385 -21.17 12.22 31.75
C ASP A 385 -21.58 11.50 30.46
N GLN A 386 -21.42 12.15 29.29
CA GLN A 386 -21.62 11.49 28.00
C GLN A 386 -20.67 10.29 27.81
N ILE A 387 -19.39 10.45 28.14
CA ILE A 387 -18.40 9.37 28.07
C ILE A 387 -18.79 8.21 29.00
N LYS A 388 -19.21 8.50 30.24
CA LYS A 388 -19.63 7.46 31.21
C LYS A 388 -20.84 6.66 30.72
N THR A 389 -21.72 7.26 29.92
CA THR A 389 -22.86 6.54 29.31
C THR A 389 -22.51 5.73 28.06
N SER A 390 -21.29 5.86 27.53
CA SER A 390 -20.82 5.06 26.39
C SER A 390 -20.20 3.74 26.84
N ASP A 391 -20.20 2.76 25.95
CA ASP A 391 -19.53 1.48 26.17
C ASP A 391 -18.02 1.64 25.95
N GLY A 392 -17.57 2.28 24.87
CA GLY A 392 -16.15 2.46 24.56
C GLY A 392 -15.78 3.90 24.20
N VAL A 393 -14.49 4.23 24.30
CA VAL A 393 -13.97 5.55 23.92
C VAL A 393 -12.81 5.41 22.95
N ILE A 394 -12.87 6.13 21.83
CA ILE A 394 -11.74 6.40 20.96
C ILE A 394 -11.34 7.86 21.13
N VAL A 395 -10.15 8.09 21.67
CA VAL A 395 -9.53 9.41 21.72
C VAL A 395 -8.85 9.66 20.38
N VAL A 396 -9.42 10.60 19.62
CA VAL A 396 -8.86 11.02 18.33
C VAL A 396 -7.86 12.13 18.60
N TRP A 397 -6.60 11.82 18.41
CA TRP A 397 -5.48 12.71 18.69
C TRP A 397 -4.51 12.76 17.50
N PRO A 398 -3.95 13.92 17.15
CA PRO A 398 -2.98 14.03 16.06
C PRO A 398 -1.59 13.42 16.34
N GLY A 399 -1.32 12.92 17.53
CA GLY A 399 -0.02 12.34 17.87
C GLY A 399 1.07 13.40 18.05
N THR A 400 2.31 13.05 17.71
CA THR A 400 3.44 13.98 17.64
C THR A 400 4.07 13.91 16.26
N LYS A 401 4.64 15.01 15.79
CA LYS A 401 5.41 15.02 14.54
C LYS A 401 6.57 14.02 14.64
N GLN A 402 6.77 13.20 13.61
CA GLN A 402 7.85 12.21 13.52
C GLN A 402 9.12 12.88 12.98
N PRO A 403 10.22 12.98 13.75
CA PRO A 403 11.50 13.41 13.22
C PRO A 403 12.08 12.37 12.25
N GLU A 404 12.92 12.81 11.32
CA GLU A 404 13.57 11.90 10.37
C GLU A 404 14.45 10.88 11.11
N GLY A 405 14.32 9.60 10.73
CA GLY A 405 15.06 8.50 11.35
C GLY A 405 14.62 8.12 12.77
N VAL A 406 13.55 8.72 13.29
CA VAL A 406 13.03 8.47 14.64
C VAL A 406 11.65 7.87 14.57
N LEU A 407 11.44 6.77 15.29
CA LEU A 407 10.13 6.13 15.42
C LEU A 407 9.48 6.51 16.74
N ILE A 408 8.37 7.24 16.68
CA ILE A 408 7.50 7.54 17.83
C ILE A 408 6.17 6.79 17.68
N THR A 409 5.75 6.07 18.71
CA THR A 409 4.44 5.43 18.80
C THR A 409 3.53 6.27 19.68
N ASN A 410 2.45 6.78 19.08
CA ASN A 410 1.51 7.69 19.74
C ASN A 410 0.17 7.03 20.11
N GLY A 411 -0.21 5.97 19.38
CA GLY A 411 -1.48 5.27 19.58
C GLY A 411 -1.36 3.99 20.39
N GLY A 412 -2.51 3.39 20.69
CA GLY A 412 -2.66 2.11 21.38
C GLY A 412 -3.89 2.05 22.28
N GLY A 413 -4.24 0.87 22.74
CA GLY A 413 -5.27 0.64 23.75
C GLY A 413 -4.75 0.87 25.17
N THR A 414 -5.56 1.53 26.00
CA THR A 414 -5.28 1.81 27.41
C THR A 414 -6.56 1.95 28.22
N GLU A 415 -6.46 2.26 29.52
CA GLU A 415 -7.60 2.56 30.39
C GLU A 415 -7.48 3.93 30.99
N TRP A 416 -8.53 4.74 30.84
CA TRP A 416 -8.64 6.01 31.52
C TRP A 416 -9.78 5.99 32.53
N ASN A 417 -9.55 6.62 33.69
CA ASN A 417 -10.59 6.89 34.67
C ASN A 417 -11.28 8.21 34.31
N TYR A 418 -12.51 8.14 33.83
CA TYR A 418 -13.36 9.30 33.51
C TYR A 418 -14.21 9.76 34.71
N GLY A 419 -14.07 9.08 35.86
CA GLY A 419 -14.73 9.38 37.12
C GLY A 419 -13.85 10.23 38.03
N THR A 420 -13.93 9.94 39.32
CA THR A 420 -13.05 10.54 40.34
C THR A 420 -12.17 9.47 40.97
N ASN A 421 -11.21 9.86 41.82
CA ASN A 421 -10.43 8.89 42.58
C ASN A 421 -11.28 8.12 43.61
N SER A 422 -12.31 8.77 44.15
CA SER A 422 -13.23 8.16 45.13
C SER A 422 -14.35 7.34 44.48
N ASP A 423 -14.69 7.66 43.24
CA ASP A 423 -15.72 6.99 42.44
C ASP A 423 -15.22 6.81 41.00
N PRO A 424 -14.36 5.79 40.76
CA PRO A 424 -13.70 5.61 39.48
C PRO A 424 -14.63 5.02 38.42
N GLU A 425 -14.60 5.61 37.24
CA GLU A 425 -15.30 5.16 36.03
C GLU A 425 -14.26 4.84 34.96
N ILE A 426 -13.73 3.62 35.02
CA ILE A 426 -12.68 3.18 34.11
C ILE A 426 -13.32 2.69 32.81
N ARG A 427 -12.80 3.14 31.68
CA ARG A 427 -13.22 2.70 30.34
C ARG A 427 -12.00 2.29 29.53
N LEU A 428 -12.18 1.33 28.63
CA LEU A 428 -11.21 1.12 27.55
C LEU A 428 -11.17 2.38 26.70
N THR A 429 -9.96 2.88 26.53
CA THR A 429 -9.66 4.05 25.72
C THR A 429 -8.67 3.66 24.63
N ILE A 430 -9.12 3.72 23.38
CA ILE A 430 -8.24 3.58 22.22
C ILE A 430 -7.70 4.96 21.87
N ILE A 431 -6.38 5.12 21.92
CA ILE A 431 -5.72 6.33 21.47
C ILE A 431 -5.36 6.14 20.00
N SER A 432 -6.04 6.88 19.12
CA SER A 432 -5.77 6.81 17.68
C SER A 432 -4.76 7.88 17.28
N ASP A 433 -3.60 7.48 16.75
CA ASP A 433 -2.65 8.36 16.06
C ASP A 433 -3.12 8.62 14.62
N SER A 434 -4.13 9.49 14.52
CA SER A 434 -4.88 9.73 13.29
C SER A 434 -4.08 10.42 12.17
N ASN A 435 -2.89 10.96 12.45
CA ASN A 435 -2.10 11.67 11.45
C ASN A 435 -1.26 10.77 10.51
N LYS A 436 -1.28 9.45 10.71
CA LYS A 436 -0.55 8.52 9.84
C LYS A 436 -1.41 8.07 8.66
N THR A 437 -0.84 8.13 7.46
CA THR A 437 -1.53 7.70 6.24
C THR A 437 -1.54 6.17 6.13
N LEU A 438 -2.60 5.61 5.56
CA LEU A 438 -2.70 4.16 5.29
C LEU A 438 -1.50 3.64 4.48
N ALA A 439 -1.02 4.44 3.51
CA ALA A 439 0.13 4.11 2.67
C ALA A 439 1.46 4.05 3.45
N SER A 440 1.55 4.65 4.64
CA SER A 440 2.73 4.54 5.51
C SER A 440 2.85 3.17 6.21
N GLY A 441 1.90 2.26 5.97
CA GLY A 441 1.87 0.93 6.59
C GLY A 441 1.53 0.95 8.07
N ASN A 442 0.97 2.06 8.59
CA ASN A 442 0.60 2.20 9.99
C ASN A 442 -0.90 1.98 10.22
N HIS A 443 -1.24 1.49 11.42
CA HIS A 443 -2.50 0.83 11.73
C HIS A 443 -3.65 1.79 12.07
N ALA A 444 -3.39 2.99 12.63
CA ALA A 444 -4.43 3.79 13.29
C ALA A 444 -5.67 4.13 12.42
N ASN A 445 -5.48 4.37 11.12
CA ASN A 445 -6.58 4.66 10.17
C ASN A 445 -6.99 3.43 9.34
N HIS A 446 -6.70 2.22 9.83
CA HIS A 446 -7.05 0.95 9.22
C HIS A 446 -8.08 0.23 10.10
N PRO A 447 -9.13 -0.40 9.54
CA PRO A 447 -10.15 -1.06 10.35
C PRO A 447 -9.60 -2.18 11.24
N ILE A 448 -8.52 -2.86 10.83
CA ILE A 448 -7.80 -3.87 11.64
C ILE A 448 -7.33 -3.33 12.99
N PHE A 449 -7.00 -2.03 13.09
CA PHE A 449 -6.50 -1.46 14.34
C PHE A 449 -7.56 -1.51 15.44
N ILE A 450 -8.81 -1.23 15.10
CA ILE A 450 -9.90 -1.31 16.08
C ILE A 450 -10.11 -2.77 16.51
N TYR A 451 -9.96 -3.72 15.58
CA TYR A 451 -9.96 -5.14 15.92
C TYR A 451 -8.82 -5.53 16.85
N HIS A 452 -7.60 -5.07 16.57
CA HIS A 452 -6.41 -5.29 17.39
C HIS A 452 -6.63 -4.79 18.82
N GLU A 453 -7.06 -3.53 18.98
CA GLU A 453 -7.27 -2.94 20.30
C GLU A 453 -8.43 -3.58 21.05
N LEU A 454 -9.49 -3.98 20.34
CA LEU A 454 -10.57 -4.78 20.92
C LEU A 454 -10.08 -6.17 21.36
N PHE A 455 -9.15 -6.77 20.63
CA PHE A 455 -8.66 -8.10 20.92
C PHE A 455 -7.90 -8.16 22.24
N HIS A 456 -7.08 -7.14 22.53
CA HIS A 456 -6.43 -6.99 23.86
C HIS A 456 -7.43 -7.09 25.00
N VAL A 457 -8.62 -6.49 24.88
CA VAL A 457 -9.67 -6.57 25.91
C VAL A 457 -10.26 -7.97 26.02
N LEU A 458 -10.49 -8.60 24.88
CA LEU A 458 -11.15 -9.89 24.82
C LEU A 458 -10.26 -11.02 25.31
N GLU A 459 -8.95 -10.94 25.13
CA GLU A 459 -8.03 -11.90 25.74
C GLU A 459 -8.21 -11.99 27.26
N TRP A 460 -8.46 -10.87 27.93
CA TRP A 460 -8.73 -10.84 29.36
C TRP A 460 -10.12 -11.39 29.72
N ALA A 461 -11.15 -10.92 29.02
CA ALA A 461 -12.53 -11.36 29.27
C ALA A 461 -12.69 -12.88 29.07
N TYR A 462 -11.89 -13.46 28.17
CA TYR A 462 -11.90 -14.87 27.80
C TYR A 462 -10.64 -15.62 28.27
N HIS A 463 -9.86 -15.13 29.24
CA HIS A 463 -8.54 -15.68 29.63
C HIS A 463 -8.46 -17.20 29.91
N LYS A 464 -9.60 -17.88 30.15
CA LYS A 464 -9.70 -19.34 30.33
C LYS A 464 -9.77 -20.11 29.01
N SER A 465 -10.13 -19.46 27.92
CA SER A 465 -10.07 -20.04 26.58
C SER A 465 -8.61 -20.31 26.21
N ASN A 466 -8.37 -21.41 25.49
CA ASN A 466 -7.04 -21.77 25.00
C ASN A 466 -6.59 -20.78 23.91
N PHE A 467 -6.01 -19.66 24.35
CA PHE A 467 -5.32 -18.70 23.50
C PHE A 467 -3.81 -18.85 23.66
N PRO A 468 -3.02 -18.54 22.62
CA PRO A 468 -1.58 -18.36 22.79
C PRO A 468 -1.33 -17.19 23.77
N LYS A 469 -0.84 -17.51 24.99
CA LYS A 469 -0.74 -16.58 26.13
C LYS A 469 0.46 -15.61 26.10
N LYS A 470 1.31 -15.68 25.07
CA LYS A 470 2.49 -14.81 24.97
C LYS A 470 2.18 -13.71 23.99
N GLU A 471 1.84 -12.53 24.51
CA GLU A 471 1.77 -11.23 23.81
C GLU A 471 1.46 -11.32 22.30
N HIS A 472 0.26 -10.95 21.90
CA HIS A 472 -0.19 -11.08 20.51
C HIS A 472 0.09 -9.93 19.54
N PRO A 473 0.90 -8.87 19.83
CA PRO A 473 0.92 -7.75 18.91
C PRO A 473 1.47 -8.14 17.52
N TYR A 474 2.13 -9.31 17.40
CA TYR A 474 2.66 -9.82 16.13
C TYR A 474 2.69 -11.36 16.07
N MET A 475 1.64 -12.07 16.53
CA MET A 475 1.69 -13.55 16.56
C MET A 475 1.99 -14.12 15.17
N ARG A 476 3.16 -14.75 15.05
CA ARG A 476 3.55 -15.45 13.82
C ARG A 476 2.64 -16.66 13.68
N LYS A 477 2.25 -17.00 12.45
CA LYS A 477 1.41 -18.16 12.16
C LYS A 477 1.84 -19.45 12.89
N ASN A 478 3.14 -19.65 13.07
CA ASN A 478 3.72 -20.81 13.75
C ASN A 478 3.36 -20.91 15.25
N ASP A 479 2.98 -19.80 15.88
CA ASP A 479 2.63 -19.73 17.30
C ASP A 479 1.10 -19.84 17.52
N TRP A 480 0.32 -19.93 16.43
CA TRP A 480 -1.14 -20.01 16.51
C TRP A 480 -1.61 -21.41 16.90
N PRO A 481 -2.84 -21.54 17.44
CA PRO A 481 -3.48 -22.84 17.63
C PRO A 481 -3.51 -23.66 16.32
N ARG A 482 -3.27 -24.98 16.43
CA ARG A 482 -3.16 -25.88 15.27
C ARG A 482 -4.42 -25.95 14.41
N ASP A 483 -5.58 -25.67 15.00
CA ASP A 483 -6.86 -25.66 14.29
C ASP A 483 -7.09 -24.37 13.51
N TYR A 484 -6.17 -23.41 13.55
CA TYR A 484 -6.27 -22.17 12.78
C TYR A 484 -5.71 -22.35 11.37
N GLN A 485 -6.38 -21.83 10.35
CA GLN A 485 -6.04 -22.08 8.94
C GLN A 485 -5.49 -20.86 8.19
N GLY A 486 -5.86 -19.65 8.58
CA GLY A 486 -5.44 -18.43 7.90
C GLY A 486 -4.02 -18.00 8.23
N ASN A 487 -3.57 -16.88 7.66
CA ASN A 487 -2.16 -16.46 7.66
C ASN A 487 -1.94 -14.98 8.01
N THR A 488 -2.99 -14.18 8.13
CA THR A 488 -2.90 -12.76 8.46
C THR A 488 -3.45 -12.41 9.84
N GLU A 489 -3.16 -11.20 10.33
CA GLU A 489 -3.68 -10.72 11.62
C GLU A 489 -5.20 -10.78 11.66
N TRP A 490 -5.87 -10.39 10.57
CA TRP A 490 -7.32 -10.54 10.45
C TRP A 490 -7.80 -11.98 10.62
N ASP A 491 -7.13 -12.94 9.96
CA ASP A 491 -7.56 -14.34 10.02
C ASP A 491 -7.47 -14.86 11.46
N PHE A 492 -6.41 -14.49 12.19
CA PHE A 492 -6.26 -14.84 13.59
C PHE A 492 -7.43 -14.32 14.44
N TYR A 493 -7.78 -13.04 14.28
CA TYR A 493 -8.91 -12.46 15.01
C TYR A 493 -10.23 -13.11 14.62
N SER A 494 -10.53 -13.22 13.32
CA SER A 494 -11.75 -13.83 12.80
C SER A 494 -11.93 -15.28 13.27
N GLU A 495 -10.87 -16.09 13.21
CA GLU A 495 -10.92 -17.47 13.67
C GLU A 495 -11.08 -17.56 15.18
N THR A 496 -10.48 -16.65 15.94
CA THR A 496 -10.67 -16.61 17.39
C THR A 496 -12.09 -16.23 17.77
N PHE A 497 -12.67 -15.20 17.14
CA PHE A 497 -14.07 -14.84 17.35
C PHE A 497 -14.97 -16.04 17.09
N ASN A 498 -14.84 -16.68 15.93
CA ASN A 498 -15.73 -17.76 15.51
C ASN A 498 -15.53 -19.05 16.32
N LYS A 499 -14.28 -19.52 16.48
CA LYS A 499 -13.96 -20.84 17.04
C LYS A 499 -13.83 -20.86 18.55
N ARG A 500 -13.70 -19.69 19.20
CA ARG A 500 -13.55 -19.58 20.65
C ARG A 500 -14.67 -18.75 21.25
N MET A 501 -14.68 -17.44 21.01
CA MET A 501 -15.53 -16.52 21.76
C MET A 501 -17.02 -16.70 21.47
N MET A 502 -17.39 -16.79 20.19
CA MET A 502 -18.78 -17.00 19.77
C MET A 502 -19.31 -18.38 20.16
N THR A 503 -18.43 -19.39 20.21
CA THR A 503 -18.77 -20.75 20.61
C THR A 503 -18.96 -20.87 22.13
N GLU A 504 -18.16 -20.17 22.92
CA GLU A 504 -18.21 -20.25 24.38
C GLU A 504 -19.48 -19.63 24.95
N ASP A 505 -19.82 -18.40 24.56
CA ASP A 505 -20.98 -17.67 25.11
C ASP A 505 -21.57 -16.63 24.15
N ARG A 506 -21.31 -16.73 22.84
CA ARG A 506 -21.75 -15.72 21.85
C ARG A 506 -21.25 -14.31 22.17
N MET A 507 -20.08 -14.19 22.78
CA MET A 507 -19.48 -12.91 23.14
C MET A 507 -20.23 -12.11 24.22
N ASP A 508 -21.04 -12.76 25.07
CA ASP A 508 -21.83 -12.08 26.10
C ASP A 508 -20.96 -11.41 27.18
N ARG A 509 -19.74 -11.93 27.44
CA ARG A 509 -18.77 -11.30 28.36
C ARG A 509 -18.02 -10.10 27.79
N LEU A 510 -18.34 -9.63 26.57
CA LEU A 510 -17.76 -8.39 26.08
C LEU A 510 -18.26 -7.23 26.96
N TYR A 511 -17.43 -6.78 27.91
CA TYR A 511 -17.69 -5.61 28.75
C TYR A 511 -16.57 -4.60 28.53
N TRP A 512 -16.93 -3.36 28.18
CA TRP A 512 -15.98 -2.27 27.94
C TRP A 512 -15.79 -1.34 29.14
N LEU A 513 -16.39 -1.72 30.27
CA LEU A 513 -16.15 -1.14 31.58
C LEU A 513 -14.83 -1.71 32.11
N GLY A 514 -13.82 -0.88 32.32
CA GLY A 514 -12.64 -1.28 33.08
C GLY A 514 -13.06 -1.62 34.50
N ARG A 515 -12.56 -2.72 35.07
CA ARG A 515 -12.79 -3.03 36.49
C ARG A 515 -11.97 -2.06 37.34
N LYS A 516 -12.37 -1.82 38.60
CA LYS A 516 -11.65 -0.97 39.57
C LYS A 516 -10.14 -1.30 39.74
N GLU A 517 -9.67 -2.43 39.23
CA GLU A 517 -8.30 -2.94 39.30
C GLU A 517 -7.50 -2.85 37.97
N GLY A 518 -8.12 -2.40 36.87
CA GLY A 518 -7.52 -2.30 35.53
C GLY A 518 -7.35 -3.63 34.76
N PHE A 519 -7.12 -3.57 33.43
CA PHE A 519 -6.98 -4.72 32.51
C PHE A 519 -5.86 -5.69 32.92
N TYR A 520 -4.75 -5.16 33.42
CA TYR A 520 -3.55 -5.93 33.77
C TYR A 520 -3.55 -6.48 35.22
N GLY A 521 -4.59 -6.18 36.02
CA GLY A 521 -4.65 -6.53 37.45
C GLY A 521 -4.93 -8.01 37.75
N ILE A 522 -5.45 -8.79 36.79
CA ILE A 522 -5.89 -10.17 37.03
C ILE A 522 -4.69 -11.13 37.23
N GLN A 523 -3.50 -10.82 36.68
CA GLN A 523 -2.32 -11.67 36.89
C GLN A 523 -1.82 -11.71 38.35
N VAL A 524 -2.27 -10.79 39.22
CA VAL A 524 -1.78 -10.72 40.62
C VAL A 524 -2.74 -11.38 41.61
N LYS A 525 -4.00 -11.62 41.23
CA LYS A 525 -5.01 -12.28 42.07
C LYS A 525 -5.55 -13.56 41.43
N GLU A 526 -4.69 -14.37 40.81
CA GLU A 526 -5.02 -15.79 40.70
C GLU A 526 -5.20 -16.33 42.12
N GLU A 527 -6.46 -16.54 42.47
CA GLU A 527 -6.90 -17.24 43.66
C GLU A 527 -6.04 -18.49 43.83
N LYS A 528 -5.29 -18.55 44.94
CA LYS A 528 -4.83 -19.83 45.47
C LYS A 528 -6.05 -20.73 45.60
N LYS A 529 -6.18 -21.73 44.73
CA LYS A 529 -6.96 -22.93 44.99
C LYS A 529 -6.02 -24.12 45.00
#